data_AF-A0A9X8QJ15-F1
#
_entry.id   AF-A0A9X8QJ15-F1
#
_cell.length_a   1.000
_cell.length_b   1.000
_cell.length_c   1.000
_cell.angle_alpha   90.00
_cell.angle_beta   90.00
_cell.angle_gamma   90.00
#
_symmetry.space_group_name_H-M   'P 1'
#
loop_
_entity.id
_entity.type
_entity.pdbx_description
1 polymer ?
#
loop_
_entity_poly.entity_id
_entity_poly.type
_entity_poly.pdbx_seq_one_letter_code
_entity_poly.pdbx_strand_id
1 'polypeptide(L)'
;MAMIIGKLLQVFYQSEDGKYRLYKARASGGKHFTAVFNGEDAPKPLKTVEYVMFGEWIKHKTYGKQFEISRTERYEPLSQIEASERKVRLEAAKNLGQA
;
A
#
# COMPACT_ATOMS: atom_id res chain seq x y z
N MET A 1 -11.95 -4.42 -12.12
CA MET A 1 -10.97 -4.34 -11.02
C MET A 1 -10.14 -3.07 -11.21
N ALA A 2 -10.08 -2.22 -10.18
CA ALA A 2 -9.40 -0.94 -10.20
C ALA A 2 -8.11 -0.98 -9.37
N MET A 3 -7.17 -0.09 -9.70
CA MET A 3 -5.88 0.05 -9.03
C MET A 3 -5.70 1.49 -8.55
N ILE A 4 -5.27 1.65 -7.29
CA ILE A 4 -4.98 2.96 -6.69
C ILE A 4 -3.61 2.90 -6.02
N ILE A 5 -2.73 3.81 -6.40
CA ILE A 5 -1.48 4.05 -5.66
C ILE A 5 -1.77 5.11 -4.60
N GLY A 6 -1.40 4.83 -3.35
CA GLY A 6 -1.61 5.77 -2.26
C GLY A 6 -1.21 5.25 -0.89
N LYS A 7 -1.62 5.96 0.15
CA LYS A 7 -1.26 5.67 1.54
C LYS A 7 -2.49 5.29 2.36
N LEU A 8 -2.33 4.29 3.22
CA LEU A 8 -3.25 4.02 4.32
C LEU A 8 -2.79 4.84 5.52
N LEU A 9 -3.58 5.83 5.92
CA LEU A 9 -3.16 6.82 6.92
C LEU A 9 -3.50 6.38 8.35
N GLN A 10 -4.68 5.78 8.52
CA GLN A 10 -5.20 5.41 9.84
C GLN A 10 -6.28 4.34 9.67
N VAL A 11 -6.29 3.36 10.56
CA VAL A 11 -7.46 2.49 10.81
C VAL A 11 -8.38 3.23 11.77
N PHE A 12 -9.63 3.49 11.37
CA PHE A 12 -10.61 4.19 12.21
C PHE A 12 -11.74 3.27 12.69
N TYR A 13 -11.82 2.06 12.14
CA TYR A 13 -12.68 1.00 12.63
C TYR A 13 -12.03 -0.36 12.34
N GLN A 14 -12.17 -1.27 13.28
CA GLN A 14 -11.74 -2.65 13.17
C GLN A 14 -12.78 -3.51 13.89
N SER A 15 -13.19 -4.62 13.26
CA SER A 15 -14.05 -5.62 13.88
C SER A 15 -13.32 -6.35 15.02
N GLU A 16 -14.06 -6.98 15.92
CA GLU A 16 -13.49 -7.72 17.06
C GLU A 16 -12.57 -8.87 16.61
N ASP A 17 -12.91 -9.55 15.50
CA ASP A 17 -12.08 -10.59 14.89
C ASP A 17 -10.87 -10.06 14.10
N GLY A 18 -10.77 -8.73 13.95
CA GLY A 18 -9.70 -8.07 13.23
C GLY A 18 -9.67 -8.30 11.71
N LYS A 19 -10.65 -9.02 11.14
CA LYS A 19 -10.72 -9.34 9.72
C LYS A 19 -11.29 -8.19 8.88
N TYR A 20 -12.18 -7.40 9.46
CA TYR A 20 -12.74 -6.24 8.81
C TYR A 20 -12.08 -4.96 9.32
N ARG A 21 -11.48 -4.18 8.42
CA ARG A 21 -10.82 -2.92 8.76
C ARG A 21 -11.23 -1.81 7.81
N LEU A 22 -11.51 -0.64 8.37
CA LEU A 22 -11.75 0.59 7.63
C LEU A 22 -10.59 1.56 7.81
N TYR A 23 -10.12 2.07 6.68
CA TYR A 23 -8.97 2.96 6.59
C TYR A 23 -9.37 4.31 6.04
N LYS A 24 -8.79 5.37 6.62
CA LYS A 24 -8.65 6.65 5.94
C LYS A 24 -7.45 6.53 5.00
N ALA A 25 -7.68 6.61 3.70
CA ALA A 25 -6.66 6.49 2.67
C ALA A 25 -6.51 7.79 1.88
N ARG A 26 -5.33 7.98 1.28
CA ARG A 26 -5.03 9.13 0.39
C ARG A 26 -4.38 8.62 -0.87
N ALA A 27 -5.00 8.89 -2.02
CA ALA A 27 -4.44 8.54 -3.33
C ALA A 27 -3.24 9.45 -3.65
N SER A 28 -2.35 8.98 -4.54
CA SER A 28 -1.14 9.71 -4.97
C SER A 28 -1.42 11.09 -5.62
N GLY A 29 -2.67 11.39 -5.99
CA GLY A 29 -3.12 12.73 -6.43
C GLY A 29 -3.70 13.63 -5.32
N GLY A 30 -3.55 13.26 -4.05
CA GLY A 30 -3.95 14.07 -2.90
C GLY A 30 -5.38 13.86 -2.40
N LYS A 31 -6.25 13.17 -3.15
CA LYS A 31 -7.65 12.90 -2.77
C LYS A 31 -7.73 11.86 -1.64
N HIS A 32 -8.56 12.15 -0.64
CA HIS A 32 -8.86 11.21 0.45
C HIS A 32 -10.06 10.33 0.10
N PHE A 33 -10.03 9.10 0.59
CA PHE A 33 -11.13 8.15 0.44
C PHE A 33 -11.14 7.15 1.60
N THR A 34 -12.26 6.45 1.76
CA THR A 34 -12.40 5.34 2.70
C THR A 34 -12.04 4.05 1.98
N ALA A 35 -11.10 3.30 2.54
CA ALA A 35 -10.79 1.96 2.07
C ALA A 35 -11.28 0.90 3.07
N VAL A 36 -11.75 -0.22 2.55
CA VAL A 36 -12.28 -1.36 3.30
C VAL A 36 -11.38 -2.55 3.02
N PHE A 37 -11.00 -3.30 4.04
CA PHE A 37 -10.32 -4.58 3.87
C PHE A 37 -11.09 -5.66 4.63
N ASN A 38 -11.23 -6.82 4.00
CA ASN A 38 -11.85 -7.99 4.58
C ASN A 38 -10.91 -9.20 4.43
N GLY A 39 -10.30 -9.64 5.53
CA GLY A 39 -9.35 -10.74 5.56
C GLY A 39 -8.33 -10.62 6.70
N GLU A 40 -7.50 -11.64 6.85
CA GLU A 40 -6.57 -11.74 7.99
C GLU A 40 -5.31 -10.87 7.80
N ASP A 41 -4.86 -10.72 6.55
CA ASP A 41 -3.62 -10.03 6.18
C ASP A 41 -3.80 -8.55 5.86
N ALA A 42 -4.65 -7.86 6.63
CA ALA A 42 -4.92 -6.46 6.33
C ALA A 42 -3.66 -5.60 6.54
N PRO A 43 -3.30 -4.74 5.56
CA PRO A 43 -2.09 -3.92 5.62
C PRO A 43 -2.11 -2.97 6.82
N LYS A 44 -0.94 -2.76 7.42
CA LYS A 44 -0.77 -1.76 8.49
C LYS A 44 -0.71 -0.34 7.89
N PRO A 45 -1.40 0.65 8.47
CA PRO A 45 -1.30 2.03 8.01
C PRO A 45 0.08 2.60 8.35
N LEU A 46 0.90 2.81 7.32
CA LEU A 46 2.24 3.39 7.44
C LEU A 46 2.29 4.71 6.68
N LYS A 47 2.41 5.84 7.39
CA LYS A 47 2.41 7.20 6.79
C LYS A 47 3.53 7.43 5.77
N THR A 48 4.63 6.69 5.89
CA THR A 48 5.82 6.79 5.05
C THR A 48 5.79 5.84 3.85
N VAL A 49 4.86 4.88 3.82
CA VAL A 49 4.82 3.83 2.79
C VAL A 49 3.62 4.08 1.88
N GLU A 50 3.88 3.99 0.57
CA GLU A 50 2.82 3.90 -0.42
C GLU A 50 2.55 2.44 -0.77
N TYR A 51 1.28 2.16 -1.07
CA TYR A 51 0.79 0.86 -1.49
C TYR A 51 0.14 0.98 -2.86
N VAL A 52 0.30 -0.06 -3.66
CA VAL A 52 -0.57 -0.36 -4.79
C VAL A 52 -1.76 -1.15 -4.24
N MET A 53 -2.93 -0.52 -4.19
CA MET A 53 -4.18 -1.10 -3.71
C MET A 53 -5.01 -1.59 -4.90
N PHE A 54 -5.29 -2.88 -4.92
CA PHE A 54 -6.16 -3.51 -5.91
C PHE A 54 -7.54 -3.76 -5.29
N GLY A 55 -8.60 -3.52 -6.06
CA GLY A 55 -9.94 -3.61 -5.50
C GLY A 55 -11.03 -3.05 -6.39
N GLU A 56 -12.14 -2.67 -5.77
CA GLU A 56 -13.27 -2.06 -6.46
C GLU A 56 -13.96 -0.97 -5.64
N TRP A 57 -14.66 -0.08 -6.34
CA TRP A 57 -15.43 0.96 -5.69
C TRP A 57 -16.84 0.48 -5.41
N ILE A 58 -17.18 0.36 -4.14
CA ILE A 58 -18.52 0.02 -3.66
C ILE A 58 -19.24 1.28 -3.17
N LYS A 59 -20.58 1.28 -3.26
CA LYS A 59 -21.41 2.37 -2.73
C LYS A 59 -22.19 1.87 -1.52
N HIS A 60 -21.79 2.29 -0.34
CA HIS A 60 -22.51 2.03 0.91
C HIS A 60 -23.70 3.01 1.04
N LYS A 61 -24.86 2.51 1.50
CA LYS A 61 -26.08 3.31 1.64
C LYS A 61 -25.88 4.54 2.54
N THR A 62 -25.23 4.36 3.68
CA THR A 62 -25.02 5.41 4.70
C THR A 62 -23.72 6.21 4.51
N TYR A 63 -22.65 5.56 4.03
CA TYR A 63 -21.28 6.12 4.09
C TYR A 63 -20.73 6.49 2.71
N GLY A 64 -21.55 6.34 1.67
CA GLY A 64 -21.18 6.72 0.31
C GLY A 64 -20.16 5.78 -0.31
N LYS A 65 -19.28 6.34 -1.15
CA LYS A 65 -18.35 5.58 -1.99
C LYS A 65 -17.12 5.15 -1.18
N GLN A 66 -16.85 3.85 -1.17
CA GLN A 66 -15.72 3.23 -0.46
C GLN A 66 -14.95 2.32 -1.42
N PHE A 67 -13.65 2.15 -1.18
CA PHE A 67 -12.82 1.27 -1.99
C PHE A 67 -12.59 -0.04 -1.23
N GLU A 68 -13.15 -1.14 -1.72
CA GLU A 68 -12.93 -2.46 -1.16
C GLU A 68 -11.63 -3.05 -1.71
N ILE A 69 -10.65 -3.22 -0.84
CA ILE A 69 -9.33 -3.74 -1.14
C ILE A 69 -9.38 -5.25 -1.13
N SER A 70 -8.96 -5.87 -2.23
CA SER A 70 -8.74 -7.32 -2.34
C SER A 70 -7.27 -7.69 -2.13
N ARG A 71 -6.34 -6.83 -2.53
CA ARG A 71 -4.90 -7.05 -2.38
C ARG A 71 -4.15 -5.73 -2.26
N THR A 72 -3.06 -5.71 -1.49
CA THR A 72 -2.10 -4.60 -1.47
C THR A 72 -0.70 -5.08 -1.74
N GLU A 73 0.06 -4.30 -2.49
CA GLU A 73 1.50 -4.45 -2.66
C GLU A 73 2.21 -3.18 -2.20
N ARG A 74 3.43 -3.30 -1.69
CA ARG A 74 4.23 -2.12 -1.35
C ARG A 74 4.65 -1.45 -2.65
N TYR A 75 4.42 -0.14 -2.75
CA TYR A 75 4.93 0.64 -3.88
C TYR A 75 6.40 0.98 -3.62
N GLU A 76 7.27 0.53 -4.52
CA GLU A 76 8.69 0.89 -4.53
C GLU A 76 8.94 1.82 -5.72
N PRO A 77 9.33 3.09 -5.47
CA PRO A 77 9.64 4.00 -6.56
C PRO A 77 10.89 3.51 -7.30
N LEU A 78 10.87 3.53 -8.63
CA LEU A 78 11.96 3.05 -9.49
C LEU A 78 13.35 3.56 -9.07
N SER A 79 13.44 4.82 -8.64
CA SER A 79 14.69 5.41 -8.13
C SER A 79 15.33 4.68 -6.94
N GLN A 80 14.53 4.02 -6.07
CA GLN A 80 15.05 3.23 -4.95
C GLN A 80 15.52 1.84 -5.39
N ILE A 81 14.86 1.27 -6.40
CA ILE A 81 15.25 0.00 -7.02
C ILE A 81 16.60 0.17 -7.73
N GLU A 82 16.72 1.19 -8.59
CA GLU A 82 17.96 1.52 -9.30
C GLU A 82 19.13 1.81 -8.34
N ALA A 83 18.87 2.54 -7.25
CA ALA A 83 19.89 2.80 -6.24
C ALA A 83 20.36 1.53 -5.50
N SER A 84 19.44 0.61 -5.22
CA SER A 84 19.73 -0.66 -4.56
C SER A 84 20.54 -1.59 -5.47
N GLU A 85 20.13 -1.72 -6.74
CA GLU A 85 20.85 -2.49 -7.76
C GLU A 85 22.27 -1.94 -7.98
N ARG A 86 22.41 -0.61 -8.05
CA ARG A 86 23.73 0.04 -8.17
C ARG A 86 24.64 -0.29 -6.98
N LYS A 87 24.09 -0.32 -5.76
CA LYS A 87 24.86 -0.67 -4.56
C LYS A 87 25.34 -2.13 -4.60
N VAL A 88 24.44 -3.07 -4.93
CA VAL A 88 24.78 -4.49 -5.08
C VAL A 88 25.87 -4.68 -6.13
N ARG A 89 25.75 -4.00 -7.28
CA ARG A 89 26.74 -4.07 -8.37
C ARG A 89 28.11 -3.52 -7.96
N LEU A 90 28.14 -2.43 -7.17
CA LEU A 90 29.38 -1.85 -6.65
C LEU A 90 30.06 -2.76 -5.60
N GLU A 91 29.28 -3.42 -4.74
CA GLU A 91 29.81 -4.38 -3.76
C GLU A 91 30.37 -5.64 -4.46
N ALA A 92 29.66 -6.17 -5.46
CA ALA A 92 30.14 -7.27 -6.28
C ALA A 92 31.45 -6.93 -7.02
N ALA A 93 31.54 -5.70 -7.58
CA ALA A 93 32.75 -5.24 -8.26
C ALA A 93 33.95 -5.07 -7.31
N LYS A 94 33.72 -4.64 -6.06
CA LYS A 94 34.78 -4.55 -5.04
C LYS A 94 35.33 -5.93 -4.66
N ASN A 95 34.47 -6.92 -4.54
CA ASN A 95 34.87 -8.28 -4.16
C ASN A 95 35.65 -9.00 -5.28
N LEU A 96 35.37 -8.70 -6.55
CA LEU A 96 36.12 -9.23 -7.70
C LEU A 96 37.50 -8.59 -7.90
N GLY A 97 37.71 -7.37 -7.40
CA GLY A 97 39.00 -6.68 -7.46
C GLY A 97 39.96 -6.99 -6.31
N GLN A 98 39.56 -7.85 -5.36
CA GLN A 98 40.37 -8.29 -4.22
C GLN A 98 40.74 -9.78 -4.28
N ALA A 99 40.43 -10.48 -5.38
CA ALA A 99 40.77 -11.88 -5.62
C ALA A 99 41.97 -12.03 -6.57
#